data_AF-A0A2C6WM59-F1
#
_entry.id   AF-A0A2C6WM59-F1
#
_cell.length_a   1.000
_cell.length_b   1.000
_cell.length_c   1.000
_cell.angle_alpha   90.00
_cell.angle_beta   90.00
_cell.angle_gamma   90.00
#
_symmetry.space_group_name_H-M   'P 1'
#
loop_
_entity.id
_entity.type
_entity.pdbx_description
1 polymer ?
#
loop_
_entity_poly.entity_id
_entity_poly.type
_entity_poly.pdbx_seq_one_letter_code
_entity_poly.pdbx_strand_id
1 'polypeptide(L)'
;METTLNILETQITQRLRGVNHYESIYINKALAQILDSYDIPQEAKLACLTIDTAMRHLDEVSTNLSSKKSILIGDLLSAHFYTLLANLNDSAYQKEISTAIVEVNEMKSSIHHETIDINDIGQYILKIENTFPLITINRFASNANTAFINDKLLDNLSDNHPSYLSKYSKEVLASFLDQIKTEIHSKRGN
;
A
#
# COMPACT_ATOMS: atom_id res chain seq x y z
N MET A 1 10.00 -20.11 -9.76
CA MET A 1 8.86 -19.76 -8.90
C MET A 1 8.26 -18.48 -9.43
N GLU A 2 6.96 -18.46 -9.67
CA GLU A 2 6.24 -17.24 -9.99
C GLU A 2 6.12 -16.40 -8.71
N THR A 3 6.53 -15.13 -8.76
CA THR A 3 6.42 -14.20 -7.63
C THR A 3 5.06 -13.50 -7.68
N THR A 4 4.53 -13.09 -6.53
CA THR A 4 3.27 -12.31 -6.49
C THR A 4 3.35 -11.09 -7.42
N LEU A 5 4.53 -10.48 -7.52
CA LEU A 5 4.81 -9.37 -8.41
C LEU A 5 4.56 -9.72 -9.89
N ASN A 6 5.19 -10.78 -10.41
CA ASN A 6 5.09 -11.15 -11.83
C ASN A 6 3.64 -11.55 -12.20
N ILE A 7 2.94 -12.21 -11.27
CA ILE A 7 1.56 -12.61 -11.45
C ILE A 7 0.67 -11.36 -11.54
N LEU A 8 0.87 -10.38 -10.65
CA LEU A 8 0.12 -9.14 -10.70
C LEU A 8 0.42 -8.35 -11.99
N GLU A 9 1.68 -8.22 -12.41
CA GLU A 9 2.05 -7.55 -13.68
C GLU A 9 1.33 -8.20 -14.87
N THR A 10 1.26 -9.52 -14.89
CA THR A 10 0.55 -10.28 -15.93
C THR A 10 -0.94 -10.00 -15.89
N GLN A 11 -1.56 -10.01 -14.70
CA GLN A 11 -2.98 -9.71 -14.54
C GLN A 11 -3.31 -8.27 -14.98
N ILE A 12 -2.50 -7.29 -14.59
CA ILE A 12 -2.65 -5.89 -15.00
C ILE A 12 -2.56 -5.77 -16.53
N THR A 13 -1.54 -6.39 -17.14
CA THR A 13 -1.36 -6.37 -18.60
C THR A 13 -2.56 -6.98 -19.33
N GLN A 14 -3.12 -8.07 -18.81
CA GLN A 14 -4.31 -8.70 -19.37
C GLN A 14 -5.56 -7.82 -19.23
N ARG A 15 -5.74 -7.15 -18.09
CA ARG A 15 -6.88 -6.25 -17.84
C ARG A 15 -6.79 -4.97 -18.66
N LEU A 16 -5.58 -4.49 -18.95
CA LEU A 16 -5.32 -3.33 -19.79
C LEU A 16 -5.24 -3.65 -21.29
N ARG A 17 -5.54 -4.90 -21.68
CA ARG A 17 -5.54 -5.31 -23.08
C ARG A 17 -6.56 -4.49 -23.88
N GLY A 18 -6.07 -3.68 -24.82
CA GLY A 18 -6.88 -2.77 -25.63
C GLY A 18 -6.78 -1.29 -25.20
N VAL A 19 -6.06 -0.98 -24.12
CA VAL A 19 -5.71 0.39 -23.76
C VAL A 19 -4.40 0.76 -24.47
N ASN A 20 -4.49 1.63 -25.48
CA ASN A 20 -3.35 1.93 -26.35
C ASN A 20 -2.22 2.69 -25.62
N HIS A 21 -2.55 3.52 -24.63
CA HIS A 21 -1.58 4.30 -23.85
C HIS A 21 -2.11 4.48 -22.43
N TYR A 22 -1.34 4.03 -21.44
CA TYR A 22 -1.54 4.30 -20.03
C TYR A 22 -0.21 4.71 -19.39
N GLU A 23 -0.29 5.48 -18.30
CA GLU A 23 0.90 5.93 -17.56
C GLU A 23 1.55 4.79 -16.79
N SER A 24 2.80 4.98 -16.37
CA SER A 24 3.53 3.94 -15.63
C SER A 24 2.78 3.58 -14.33
N ILE A 25 2.60 2.29 -14.08
CA ILE A 25 2.00 1.78 -12.84
C ILE A 25 3.14 1.30 -11.96
N TYR A 26 3.34 1.97 -10.82
CA TYR A 26 4.31 1.53 -9.83
C TYR A 26 3.73 0.42 -8.96
N ILE A 27 4.41 -0.74 -8.92
CA ILE A 27 4.06 -1.86 -8.05
C ILE A 27 5.14 -1.96 -6.95
N ASN A 28 4.70 -1.99 -5.69
CA ASN A 28 5.60 -2.05 -4.54
C ASN A 28 6.30 -3.43 -4.44
N LYS A 29 7.56 -3.47 -4.90
CA LYS A 29 8.38 -4.70 -4.90
C LYS A 29 8.69 -5.21 -3.50
N ALA A 30 8.94 -4.31 -2.55
CA ALA A 30 9.23 -4.69 -1.17
C ALA A 30 8.01 -5.36 -0.52
N LEU A 31 6.82 -4.80 -0.73
CA LEU A 31 5.57 -5.41 -0.27
C LEU A 31 5.35 -6.78 -0.88
N ALA A 32 5.56 -6.93 -2.20
CA ALA A 32 5.44 -8.24 -2.85
C ALA A 32 6.39 -9.28 -2.22
N GLN A 33 7.64 -8.91 -1.94
CA GLN A 33 8.60 -9.80 -1.28
C GLN A 33 8.22 -10.14 0.16
N ILE A 34 7.66 -9.20 0.92
CA ILE A 34 7.15 -9.45 2.28
C ILE A 34 6.00 -10.47 2.19
N LEU A 35 5.02 -10.25 1.33
CA LEU A 35 3.88 -11.16 1.15
C LEU A 35 4.33 -12.55 0.69
N ASP A 36 5.32 -12.64 -0.20
CA ASP A 36 5.90 -13.90 -0.67
C ASP A 36 6.61 -14.67 0.44
N SER A 37 7.11 -13.99 1.49
CA SER A 37 7.78 -14.63 2.64
C SER A 37 6.85 -15.28 3.65
N TYR A 38 5.54 -15.00 3.58
CA TYR A 38 4.53 -15.62 4.44
C TYR A 38 3.74 -16.71 3.70
N ASP A 39 3.35 -17.74 4.45
CA ASP A 39 2.44 -18.79 3.99
C ASP A 39 0.99 -18.30 4.07
N ILE A 40 0.56 -17.56 3.05
CA ILE A 40 -0.79 -16.99 2.93
C ILE A 40 -1.35 -17.29 1.52
N PRO A 41 -2.68 -17.32 1.34
CA PRO A 41 -3.28 -17.60 0.03
C PRO A 41 -2.80 -16.63 -1.06
N GLN A 42 -2.55 -17.14 -2.26
CA GLN A 42 -2.03 -16.35 -3.37
C GLN A 42 -2.96 -15.19 -3.74
N GLU A 43 -4.27 -15.44 -3.73
CA GLU A 43 -5.31 -14.43 -3.97
C GLU A 43 -5.29 -13.33 -2.92
N ALA A 44 -4.98 -13.66 -1.66
CA ALA A 44 -4.83 -12.67 -0.59
C ALA A 44 -3.58 -11.79 -0.81
N LYS A 45 -2.45 -12.39 -1.21
CA LYS A 45 -1.22 -11.67 -1.59
C LYS A 45 -1.50 -10.69 -2.73
N LEU A 46 -2.11 -11.20 -3.79
CA LEU A 46 -2.46 -10.42 -4.97
C LEU A 46 -3.45 -9.31 -4.64
N ALA A 47 -4.47 -9.58 -3.83
CA ALA A 47 -5.45 -8.58 -3.41
C ALA A 47 -4.77 -7.44 -2.64
N CYS A 48 -3.94 -7.75 -1.64
CA CYS A 48 -3.20 -6.76 -0.87
C CYS A 48 -2.29 -5.90 -1.75
N LEU A 49 -1.54 -6.52 -2.67
CA LEU A 49 -0.64 -5.78 -3.57
C LEU A 49 -1.41 -4.96 -4.62
N THR A 50 -2.55 -5.46 -5.09
CA THR A 50 -3.41 -4.77 -6.07
C THR A 50 -4.00 -3.50 -5.48
N ILE A 51 -4.54 -3.55 -4.26
CA ILE A 51 -5.14 -2.37 -3.65
C ILE A 51 -4.08 -1.33 -3.29
N ASP A 52 -2.91 -1.74 -2.78
CA ASP A 52 -1.78 -0.83 -2.55
C ASP A 52 -1.37 -0.12 -3.85
N THR A 53 -1.23 -0.88 -4.95
CA THR A 53 -0.92 -0.34 -6.28
C THR A 53 -1.98 0.65 -6.77
N ALA A 54 -3.27 0.28 -6.66
CA ALA A 54 -4.38 1.12 -7.10
C ALA A 54 -4.42 2.45 -6.34
N MET A 55 -4.27 2.41 -5.01
CA MET A 55 -4.31 3.60 -4.19
C MET A 55 -3.12 4.52 -4.43
N ARG A 56 -1.90 3.97 -4.55
CA ARG A 56 -0.71 4.77 -4.90
C ARG A 56 -0.85 5.42 -6.27
N HIS A 57 -1.40 4.70 -7.24
CA HIS A 57 -1.63 5.25 -8.58
C HIS A 57 -2.62 6.42 -8.53
N LEU A 58 -3.74 6.30 -7.80
CA LEU A 58 -4.70 7.39 -7.63
C LEU A 58 -4.12 8.61 -6.89
N ASP A 59 -3.19 8.39 -5.95
CA ASP A 59 -2.46 9.48 -5.29
C ASP A 59 -1.58 10.25 -6.30
N GLU A 60 -0.85 9.55 -7.16
CA GLU A 60 -0.04 10.16 -8.24
C GLU A 60 -0.88 10.96 -9.22
N VAL A 61 -2.08 10.46 -9.52
CA VAL A 61 -2.99 11.15 -10.43
C VAL A 61 -3.42 12.51 -9.88
N SER A 62 -3.68 12.56 -8.58
CA SER A 62 -4.12 13.76 -7.87
C SER A 62 -3.03 14.82 -7.78
N THR A 63 -1.76 14.43 -7.71
CA THR A 63 -0.62 15.34 -7.56
C THR A 63 -0.04 15.80 -8.89
N ASN A 64 0.09 14.91 -9.88
CA ASN A 64 0.81 15.18 -11.13
C ASN A 64 -0.09 15.75 -12.24
N LEU A 65 -1.36 16.09 -11.96
CA LEU A 65 -2.34 16.53 -12.97
C LEU A 65 -2.40 15.58 -14.18
N SER A 66 -2.19 14.29 -13.91
CA SER A 66 -2.20 13.26 -14.95
C SER A 66 -3.54 13.24 -15.70
N SER A 67 -3.55 12.60 -16.86
CA SER A 67 -4.76 12.57 -17.68
C SER A 67 -5.92 11.90 -16.90
N LYS A 68 -7.16 12.39 -17.09
CA LYS A 68 -8.36 11.75 -16.51
C LYS A 68 -8.48 10.24 -16.81
N LYS A 69 -7.73 9.73 -17.80
CA LYS A 69 -7.64 8.30 -18.12
C LYS A 69 -6.93 7.49 -17.03
N SER A 70 -5.98 8.09 -16.32
CA SER A 70 -5.24 7.43 -15.23
C SER A 70 -6.13 7.13 -14.02
N ILE A 71 -7.16 7.95 -13.77
CA ILE A 71 -8.21 7.63 -12.79
C ILE A 71 -8.90 6.30 -13.14
N LEU A 72 -9.24 6.11 -14.42
CA LEU A 72 -9.89 4.88 -14.89
C LEU A 72 -9.00 3.64 -14.71
N ILE A 73 -7.67 3.81 -14.79
CA ILE A 73 -6.72 2.73 -14.52
C ILE A 73 -6.74 2.37 -13.03
N GLY A 74 -6.69 3.37 -12.15
CA GLY A 74 -6.80 3.16 -10.71
C GLY A 74 -8.12 2.48 -10.30
N ASP A 75 -9.23 2.91 -10.90
CA ASP A 75 -10.55 2.30 -10.68
C ASP A 75 -10.62 0.87 -11.22
N LEU A 76 -10.00 0.59 -12.37
CA LEU A 76 -9.91 -0.75 -12.93
C LEU A 76 -9.12 -1.70 -12.01
N LEU A 77 -7.99 -1.23 -11.46
CA LEU A 77 -7.21 -1.99 -10.49
C LEU A 77 -8.01 -2.24 -9.20
N SER A 78 -8.74 -1.24 -8.73
CA SER A 78 -9.64 -1.36 -7.57
C SER A 78 -10.77 -2.36 -7.82
N ALA A 79 -11.33 -2.39 -9.04
CA ALA A 79 -12.31 -3.40 -9.43
C ALA A 79 -11.69 -4.79 -9.50
N HIS A 80 -10.48 -4.92 -10.05
CA HIS A 80 -9.74 -6.18 -10.09
C HIS A 80 -9.47 -6.73 -8.69
N PHE A 81 -9.13 -5.86 -7.73
CA PHE A 81 -9.04 -6.22 -6.31
C PHE A 81 -10.32 -6.89 -5.78
N TYR A 82 -11.50 -6.34 -6.06
CA TYR A 82 -12.75 -6.98 -5.63
C TYR A 82 -13.01 -8.33 -6.31
N THR A 83 -12.54 -8.53 -7.55
CA THR A 83 -12.60 -9.86 -8.17
C THR A 83 -11.70 -10.88 -7.48
N LEU A 84 -10.53 -10.46 -6.99
CA LEU A 84 -9.64 -11.31 -6.21
C LEU A 84 -10.26 -11.67 -4.85
N LEU A 85 -10.90 -10.71 -4.17
CA LEU A 85 -11.64 -10.97 -2.94
C LEU A 85 -12.80 -11.94 -3.15
N ALA A 86 -13.54 -11.81 -4.25
CA ALA A 86 -14.62 -12.72 -4.59
C ALA A 86 -14.13 -14.16 -4.79
N ASN A 87 -12.94 -14.33 -5.39
CA ASN A 87 -12.31 -15.65 -5.54
C ASN A 87 -11.81 -16.22 -4.21
N LEU A 88 -11.30 -15.37 -3.31
CA LEU A 88 -10.86 -15.79 -1.98
C LEU A 88 -12.02 -16.26 -1.11
N ASN A 89 -13.21 -15.69 -1.31
CA ASN A 89 -14.46 -16.05 -0.63
C ASN A 89 -14.37 -15.97 0.92
N ASP A 90 -13.59 -15.03 1.45
CA ASP A 90 -13.54 -14.70 2.89
C ASP A 90 -14.22 -13.35 3.14
N SER A 91 -15.46 -13.40 3.62
CA SER A 91 -16.30 -12.23 3.88
C SER A 91 -15.79 -11.36 5.03
N ALA A 92 -15.12 -11.94 6.02
CA ALA A 92 -14.58 -11.19 7.14
C ALA A 92 -13.30 -10.45 6.71
N TYR A 93 -12.42 -11.10 5.94
CA TYR A 93 -11.29 -10.41 5.32
C TYR A 93 -11.75 -9.28 4.41
N GLN A 94 -12.74 -9.52 3.54
CA GLN A 94 -13.32 -8.49 2.66
C GLN A 94 -13.83 -7.27 3.45
N LYS A 95 -14.50 -7.50 4.58
CA LYS A 95 -15.00 -6.43 5.44
C LYS A 95 -13.86 -5.64 6.09
N GLU A 96 -12.87 -6.33 6.66
CA GLU A 96 -11.72 -5.71 7.32
C GLU A 96 -10.91 -4.86 6.34
N ILE A 97 -10.55 -5.43 5.19
CA ILE A 97 -9.75 -4.72 4.18
C ILE A 97 -10.52 -3.55 3.57
N SER A 98 -11.84 -3.66 3.36
CA SER A 98 -12.65 -2.55 2.84
C SER A 98 -12.77 -1.41 3.84
N THR A 99 -12.89 -1.73 5.13
CA THR A 99 -12.88 -0.72 6.21
C THR A 99 -11.55 0.01 6.25
N ALA A 100 -10.45 -0.74 6.14
CA ALA A 100 -9.10 -0.18 6.06
C ALA A 100 -8.89 0.75 4.86
N ILE A 101 -9.47 0.46 3.69
CA ILE A 101 -9.38 1.33 2.52
C ILE A 101 -9.98 2.71 2.81
N VAL A 102 -11.13 2.74 3.50
CA VAL A 102 -11.77 4.00 3.91
C VAL A 102 -10.88 4.75 4.90
N GLU A 103 -10.40 4.07 5.96
CA GLU A 103 -9.50 4.69 6.93
C GLU A 103 -8.24 5.26 6.29
N VAL A 104 -7.61 4.52 5.37
CA VAL A 104 -6.39 4.97 4.66
C VAL A 104 -6.68 6.20 3.80
N ASN A 105 -7.81 6.24 3.09
CA ASN A 105 -8.21 7.42 2.33
C ASN A 105 -8.48 8.64 3.22
N GLU A 106 -9.15 8.46 4.36
CA GLU A 106 -9.40 9.53 5.32
C GLU A 106 -8.11 10.07 5.91
N MET A 107 -7.17 9.19 6.27
CA MET A 107 -5.84 9.56 6.75
C MET A 107 -5.06 10.34 5.70
N LYS A 108 -5.02 9.86 4.44
CA LYS A 108 -4.36 10.57 3.33
C LYS A 108 -4.99 11.93 3.07
N SER A 109 -6.32 12.02 3.09
CA SER A 109 -7.04 13.29 2.95
C SER A 109 -6.70 14.26 4.08
N SER A 110 -6.61 13.77 5.32
CA SER A 110 -6.26 14.57 6.49
C SER A 110 -4.82 15.12 6.41
N ILE A 111 -3.88 14.32 5.90
CA ILE A 111 -2.52 14.77 5.59
C ILE A 111 -2.55 15.87 4.52
N HIS A 112 -3.30 15.65 3.43
CA HIS A 112 -3.38 16.62 2.34
C HIS A 112 -3.98 17.96 2.75
N HIS A 113 -4.98 17.96 3.64
CA HIS A 113 -5.63 19.17 4.14
C HIS A 113 -4.95 19.78 5.38
N GLU A 114 -3.80 19.24 5.82
CA GLU A 114 -3.02 19.74 6.97
C GLU A 114 -3.87 19.83 8.25
N THR A 115 -4.83 18.91 8.42
CA THR A 115 -5.72 18.87 9.58
C THR A 115 -5.14 18.08 10.76
N ILE A 116 -3.92 17.58 10.64
CA ILE A 116 -3.23 16.75 11.62
C ILE A 116 -2.02 17.52 12.18
N ASP A 117 -1.74 17.33 13.47
CA ASP A 117 -0.52 17.84 14.10
C ASP A 117 0.72 17.20 13.43
N ILE A 118 1.75 18.02 13.18
CA ILE A 118 3.04 17.60 12.64
C ILE A 118 3.64 16.43 13.43
N ASN A 119 3.41 16.37 14.74
CA ASN A 119 3.93 15.31 15.59
C ASN A 119 3.25 13.94 15.33
N ASP A 120 2.02 13.92 14.83
CA ASP A 120 1.25 12.70 14.58
C ASP A 120 1.39 12.18 13.14
N ILE A 121 1.94 12.99 12.23
CA ILE A 121 2.13 12.63 10.82
C ILE A 121 2.91 11.33 10.67
N GLY A 122 3.96 11.13 11.49
CA GLY A 122 4.76 9.92 11.44
C GLY A 122 3.95 8.64 11.71
N GLN A 123 3.08 8.68 12.73
CA GLN A 123 2.18 7.56 13.05
C GLN A 123 1.14 7.33 11.94
N TYR A 124 0.66 8.40 11.30
CA TYR A 124 -0.24 8.28 10.15
C TYR A 124 0.46 7.64 8.94
N ILE A 125 1.70 8.03 8.63
CA ILE A 125 2.48 7.42 7.55
C ILE A 125 2.67 5.93 7.81
N LEU A 126 3.10 5.57 9.02
CA LEU A 126 3.28 4.18 9.41
C LEU A 126 1.98 3.40 9.26
N LYS A 127 0.85 3.96 9.75
CA LYS A 127 -0.45 3.32 9.66
C LYS A 127 -0.90 3.15 8.21
N ILE A 128 -0.77 4.16 7.36
CA ILE A 128 -1.12 4.08 5.93
C ILE A 128 -0.38 2.93 5.24
N GLU A 129 0.92 2.81 5.49
CA GLU A 129 1.78 1.86 4.80
C GLU A 129 1.64 0.42 5.33
N ASN A 130 1.36 0.25 6.63
CA ASN A 130 1.28 -1.07 7.24
C ASN A 130 -0.15 -1.63 7.34
N THR A 131 -1.20 -0.84 7.14
CA THR A 131 -2.58 -1.30 7.36
C THR A 131 -2.94 -2.49 6.47
N PHE A 132 -2.78 -2.39 5.15
CA PHE A 132 -3.13 -3.51 4.25
C PHE A 132 -2.27 -4.75 4.47
N PRO A 133 -0.93 -4.64 4.57
CA PRO A 133 -0.07 -5.79 4.81
C PRO A 133 -0.36 -6.47 6.15
N LEU A 134 -0.57 -5.70 7.22
CA LEU A 134 -0.84 -6.26 8.55
C LEU A 134 -2.19 -6.96 8.62
N ILE A 135 -3.25 -6.39 8.06
CA ILE A 135 -4.56 -7.07 8.01
C ILE A 135 -4.45 -8.38 7.25
N THR A 136 -3.79 -8.36 6.09
CA THR A 136 -3.62 -9.54 5.25
C THR A 136 -2.80 -10.63 5.95
N ILE A 137 -1.66 -10.28 6.53
CA ILE A 137 -0.77 -11.25 7.16
C ILE A 137 -1.39 -11.77 8.46
N ASN A 138 -1.96 -10.91 9.32
CA ASN A 138 -2.58 -11.35 10.57
C ASN A 138 -3.79 -12.26 10.35
N ARG A 139 -4.52 -12.08 9.26
CA ARG A 139 -5.68 -12.90 8.92
C ARG A 139 -5.30 -14.34 8.57
N PHE A 140 -4.20 -14.53 7.86
CA PHE A 140 -3.84 -15.82 7.25
C PHE A 140 -2.58 -16.46 7.85
N ALA A 141 -1.71 -15.69 8.52
CA ALA A 141 -0.50 -16.17 9.17
C ALA A 141 -0.51 -15.82 10.67
N SER A 142 -0.41 -16.83 11.53
CA SER A 142 -0.46 -16.66 12.98
C SER A 142 0.78 -16.02 13.60
N ASN A 143 1.89 -15.93 12.85
CA ASN A 143 3.21 -15.44 13.32
C ASN A 143 3.66 -14.17 12.59
N ALA A 144 2.78 -13.18 12.47
CA ALA A 144 3.12 -11.91 11.84
C ALA A 144 4.16 -11.14 12.68
N ASN A 145 5.33 -10.86 12.11
CA ASN A 145 6.34 -10.01 12.75
C ASN A 145 6.12 -8.56 12.30
N THR A 146 5.28 -7.85 13.04
CA THR A 146 4.88 -6.48 12.73
C THR A 146 6.07 -5.52 12.64
N ALA A 147 7.10 -5.70 13.49
CA ALA A 147 8.31 -4.89 13.46
C ALA A 147 9.12 -5.10 12.17
N PHE A 148 9.30 -6.36 11.74
CA PHE A 148 10.00 -6.67 10.48
C PHE A 148 9.28 -6.13 9.25
N ILE A 149 7.95 -6.20 9.24
CA ILE A 149 7.11 -5.65 8.17
C ILE A 149 7.26 -4.13 8.12
N ASN A 150 7.16 -3.46 9.27
CA ASN A 150 7.31 -2.00 9.36
C ASN A 150 8.69 -1.55 8.90
N ASP A 151 9.77 -2.16 9.39
CA ASP A 151 11.14 -1.78 9.02
C ASP A 151 11.36 -1.85 7.50
N LYS A 152 10.95 -2.96 6.85
CA LYS A 152 11.10 -3.11 5.40
C LYS A 152 10.24 -2.15 4.58
N LEU A 153 9.03 -1.82 5.05
CA LEU A 153 8.16 -0.87 4.37
C LEU A 153 8.69 0.57 4.50
N LEU A 154 9.19 0.94 5.69
CA LEU A 154 9.79 2.26 5.94
C LEU A 154 11.10 2.46 5.17
N ASP A 155 11.91 1.40 5.02
CA ASP A 155 13.09 1.46 4.16
C ASP A 155 12.71 1.73 2.71
N ASN A 156 11.66 1.08 2.20
CA ASN A 156 11.19 1.31 0.83
C ASN A 156 10.59 2.72 0.61
N LEU A 157 9.98 3.31 1.64
CA LEU A 157 9.48 4.70 1.59
C LEU A 157 10.60 5.72 1.41
N SER A 158 11.78 5.45 1.95
CA SER A 158 12.95 6.32 1.83
C SER A 158 13.43 6.37 0.37
N ASP A 159 13.36 5.22 -0.34
CA ASP A 159 13.75 5.09 -1.74
C ASP A 159 12.65 5.53 -2.71
N ASN A 160 11.37 5.35 -2.35
CA ASN A 160 10.21 5.65 -3.18
C ASN A 160 9.26 6.63 -2.48
N HIS A 161 9.49 7.93 -2.69
CA HIS A 161 8.70 9.04 -2.12
C HIS A 161 7.24 8.98 -2.58
N PRO A 162 6.26 8.65 -1.72
CA PRO A 162 4.86 8.53 -2.14
C PRO A 162 4.24 9.89 -2.48
N SER A 163 3.36 9.90 -3.47
CA SER A 163 2.69 11.12 -3.93
C SER A 163 1.79 11.78 -2.88
N TYR A 164 1.17 11.02 -1.97
CA TYR A 164 0.39 11.60 -0.88
C TYR A 164 1.24 12.42 0.11
N LEU A 165 2.57 12.31 0.06
CA LEU A 165 3.54 13.11 0.82
C LEU A 165 4.26 14.16 -0.04
N SER A 166 3.75 14.47 -1.23
CA SER A 166 4.33 15.45 -2.17
C SER A 166 4.52 16.85 -1.57
N LYS A 167 3.74 17.23 -0.55
CA LYS A 167 3.87 18.50 0.17
C LYS A 167 5.06 18.54 1.14
N TYR A 168 5.59 17.40 1.56
CA TYR A 168 6.72 17.33 2.50
C TYR A 168 8.03 17.13 1.73
N SER A 169 9.04 17.93 2.06
CA SER A 169 10.38 17.74 1.49
C SER A 169 10.98 16.42 1.97
N LYS A 170 11.87 15.83 1.16
CA LYS A 170 12.58 14.58 1.50
C LYS A 170 13.29 14.64 2.87
N GLU A 171 13.77 15.82 3.26
CA GLU A 171 14.47 16.06 4.53
C GLU A 171 13.54 16.01 5.74
N VAL A 172 12.35 16.59 5.62
CA VAL A 172 11.30 16.54 6.66
C VAL A 172 10.77 15.13 6.80
N LEU A 173 10.59 14.43 5.68
CA LEU A 173 10.16 13.04 5.64
C LEU A 173 11.21 12.10 6.24
N ALA A 174 12.49 12.30 5.94
CA ALA A 174 13.58 11.55 6.56
C ALA A 174 13.62 11.76 8.09
N SER A 175 13.36 12.97 8.56
CA SER A 175 13.28 13.28 10.00
C SER A 175 12.12 12.55 10.69
N PHE A 176 10.95 12.48 10.06
CA PHE A 176 9.82 11.69 10.57
C PHE A 176 10.12 10.19 10.55
N LEU A 177 10.72 9.68 9.47
CA LEU A 177 11.09 8.27 9.35
C LEU A 177 12.12 7.86 10.40
N ASP A 178 13.11 8.71 10.70
CA ASP A 178 14.10 8.46 11.76
C ASP A 178 13.46 8.47 13.15
N GLN A 179 12.50 9.37 13.41
CA GLN A 179 11.72 9.36 14.66
C GLN A 179 10.95 8.05 14.83
N ILE A 180 10.26 7.59 13.79
CA ILE A 180 9.50 6.34 13.80
C ILE A 180 10.43 5.13 13.99
N LYS A 181 11.55 5.06 13.26
CA LYS A 181 12.53 3.98 13.41
C LYS A 181 13.08 3.93 14.84
N THR A 182 13.35 5.09 15.42
CA THR A 182 13.81 5.19 16.81
C THR A 182 12.73 4.72 17.80
N GLU A 183 11.46 5.04 17.59
CA GLU A 183 10.35 4.56 18.44
C GLU A 183 10.11 3.05 18.32
N ILE A 184 10.17 2.50 17.10
CA ILE A 184 10.05 1.05 16.84
C ILE A 184 11.21 0.29 17.48
N HIS A 185 12.43 0.80 17.38
CA HIS A 185 13.62 0.19 17.99
C HIS A 185 13.71 0.43 19.50
N SER A 186 13.20 1.55 20.03
CA SER A 186 13.11 1.83 21.47
C SER A 186 12.19 0.83 22.19
N LYS A 187 11.05 0.47 21.58
CA LYS A 187 10.17 -0.60 22.09
C LYS A 187 10.80 -2.00 22.11
N ARG A 188 11.99 -2.17 21.52
CA ARG A 188 12.77 -3.41 21.48
C ARG A 188 13.67 -3.59 22.72
N GLY A 189 13.84 -2.54 23.53
CA GLY A 189 14.78 -2.50 24.65
C GLY A 189 14.17 -2.69 26.05
N ASN A 190 12.86 -2.92 26.17
CA ASN A 190 12.18 -3.19 27.45
C ASN A 190 11.59 -4.59 27.49
#